data_AF-R4MAD5-F1
#
_entry.id   AF-R4MAD5-F1
#
_cell.length_a   1.000
_cell.length_b   1.000
_cell.length_c   1.000
_cell.angle_alpha   90.00
_cell.angle_beta   90.00
_cell.angle_gamma   90.00
#
_symmetry.space_group_name_H-M   'P 1'
#
loop_
_entity.id
_entity.type
_entity.pdbx_description
1 polymer ?
#
loop_
_entity_poly.entity_id
_entity_poly.type
_entity_poly.pdbx_seq_one_letter_code
_entity_poly.pdbx_strand_id
1 'polypeptide(L)'
;MVGGAVEAAGWFGVAMILDFSWLPPEINSARIYAGAGSGPLFMAAAAWEGLAADLRASASSFDAVIAGLAAGPWSGPASVAMAGAAAPYVGWLSAAAGQAELSAGQATAAATAFDGVGGHGASGGGDGESGVVGGVGGDEHFGSEHAGDCGH
;
A
#
# COMPACT_ATOMS: atom_id res chain seq x y z
N MET A 1 26.35 15.79 -3.40
CA MET A 1 27.36 15.03 -4.15
C MET A 1 28.16 14.13 -3.20
N VAL A 2 27.64 12.96 -2.83
CA VAL A 2 28.42 11.76 -2.43
C VAL A 2 27.54 10.53 -2.69
N GLY A 3 28.09 9.50 -3.33
CA GLY A 3 27.44 8.23 -3.66
C GLY A 3 27.59 7.97 -5.16
N GLY A 4 28.66 7.37 -5.66
CA GLY A 4 29.28 6.13 -5.18
C GLY A 4 29.02 5.09 -6.27
N ALA A 5 29.80 5.18 -7.35
CA ALA A 5 29.77 4.25 -8.48
C ALA A 5 30.14 2.84 -7.99
N VAL A 6 29.14 1.97 -7.86
CA VAL A 6 29.32 0.53 -7.73
C VAL A 6 29.46 -0.05 -9.15
N GLU A 7 30.64 0.09 -9.74
CA GLU A 7 31.10 -0.88 -10.74
C GLU A 7 31.77 -2.04 -9.98
N ALA A 8 31.11 -3.20 -9.93
CA ALA A 8 31.77 -4.47 -9.69
C ALA A 8 30.88 -5.66 -10.11
N ALA A 9 31.45 -6.51 -10.97
CA ALA A 9 31.12 -7.91 -11.21
C ALA A 9 29.87 -8.23 -12.06
N GLY A 10 30.03 -8.22 -13.38
CA GLY A 10 30.37 -9.43 -14.16
C GLY A 10 29.84 -10.82 -13.77
N TRP A 11 28.73 -10.94 -13.02
CA TRP A 11 28.15 -12.23 -12.60
C TRP A 11 26.99 -12.72 -13.50
N PHE A 12 26.57 -11.91 -14.47
CA PHE A 12 25.32 -12.04 -15.24
C PHE A 12 25.18 -13.29 -16.14
N GLY A 13 26.03 -14.32 -15.98
CA GLY A 13 26.05 -15.50 -16.85
C GLY A 13 25.30 -16.74 -16.37
N VAL A 14 25.04 -16.91 -15.06
CA VAL A 14 24.54 -18.20 -14.52
C VAL A 14 23.14 -18.13 -13.89
N ALA A 15 22.62 -16.94 -13.55
CA ALA A 15 21.32 -16.81 -12.87
C ALA A 15 20.10 -16.69 -13.81
N MET A 16 20.29 -16.73 -15.13
CA MET A 16 19.25 -16.54 -16.16
C MET A 16 18.81 -17.86 -16.81
N ILE A 17 18.84 -18.97 -16.07
CA ILE A 17 18.25 -20.25 -16.48
C ILE A 17 17.29 -20.68 -15.36
N LEU A 18 16.13 -20.02 -15.30
CA LEU A 18 14.94 -20.56 -14.64
C LEU A 18 14.12 -21.29 -15.71
N ASP A 19 14.66 -22.38 -16.25
CA ASP A 19 14.01 -23.07 -17.36
C ASP A 19 12.95 -24.04 -16.85
N PHE A 20 11.76 -23.52 -16.53
CA PHE A 20 10.56 -24.33 -16.30
C PHE A 20 10.21 -25.18 -17.53
N SER A 21 10.61 -24.75 -18.73
CA SER A 21 10.36 -25.41 -20.02
C SER A 21 11.02 -26.80 -20.16
N TRP A 22 12.11 -27.06 -19.43
CA TRP A 22 12.86 -28.32 -19.43
C TRP A 22 12.36 -29.31 -18.38
N LEU A 23 11.53 -28.88 -17.43
CA LEU A 23 10.89 -29.80 -16.50
C LEU A 23 9.65 -30.44 -17.16
N PRO A 24 9.43 -31.75 -16.97
CA PRO A 24 8.17 -32.38 -17.34
C PRO A 24 6.98 -31.66 -16.71
N PRO A 25 5.83 -31.57 -17.40
CA PRO A 25 4.65 -30.85 -16.94
C PRO A 25 4.13 -31.32 -15.58
N GLU A 26 4.36 -32.58 -15.21
CA GLU A 26 3.99 -33.17 -13.92
C GLU A 26 4.75 -32.51 -12.77
N ILE A 27 6.04 -32.21 -12.96
CA ILE A 27 6.88 -31.60 -11.93
C ILE A 27 6.53 -30.12 -11.77
N ASN A 28 6.28 -29.41 -12.88
CA ASN A 28 5.84 -28.02 -12.83
C ASN A 28 4.47 -27.89 -12.14
N SER A 29 3.53 -28.78 -12.48
CA SER A 29 2.19 -28.80 -11.87
C SER A 29 2.26 -29.14 -10.38
N ALA A 30 3.01 -30.18 -10.00
CA ALA A 30 3.17 -30.56 -8.58
C ALA A 30 3.71 -29.40 -7.73
N ARG A 31 4.59 -28.55 -8.28
CA ARG A 31 5.13 -27.37 -7.58
C ARG A 31 4.11 -26.25 -7.41
N ILE A 32 3.22 -26.04 -8.38
CA ILE A 32 2.16 -25.02 -8.30
C ILE A 32 1.11 -25.40 -7.25
N TYR A 33 0.72 -26.69 -7.17
CA TYR A 33 -0.40 -27.12 -6.31
C TYR A 33 -0.01 -27.55 -4.89
N ALA A 34 1.26 -27.81 -4.59
CA ALA A 34 1.69 -28.24 -3.25
C ALA A 34 1.84 -27.09 -2.23
N GLY A 35 1.68 -25.83 -2.65
CA GLY A 35 1.89 -24.64 -1.81
C GLY A 35 0.64 -24.14 -1.08
N ALA A 36 0.81 -23.13 -0.21
CA ALA A 36 -0.25 -22.50 0.58
C ALA A 36 -1.26 -21.64 -0.24
N GLY A 37 -1.17 -21.67 -1.57
CA GLY A 37 -1.97 -20.85 -2.47
C GLY A 37 -1.65 -19.35 -2.39
N SER A 38 -2.55 -18.53 -2.94
CA SER A 38 -2.46 -17.06 -2.97
C SER A 38 -2.91 -16.38 -1.68
N GLY A 39 -3.59 -17.10 -0.77
CA GLY A 39 -4.14 -16.56 0.48
C GLY A 39 -3.16 -15.72 1.32
N PRO A 40 -1.92 -16.18 1.57
CA PRO A 40 -0.92 -15.39 2.29
C PRO A 40 -0.56 -14.05 1.63
N LEU A 41 -0.63 -13.95 0.30
CA LEU A 41 -0.37 -12.71 -0.44
C LEU A 41 -1.52 -11.71 -0.27
N PHE A 42 -2.78 -12.16 -0.25
CA PHE A 42 -3.92 -11.30 0.08
C PHE A 42 -3.87 -10.82 1.53
N MET A 43 -3.46 -11.68 2.48
CA MET A 43 -3.24 -11.26 3.87
C MET A 43 -2.13 -10.21 3.99
N ALA A 44 -1.01 -10.41 3.27
CA ALA A 44 0.06 -9.43 3.22
C ALA A 44 -0.41 -8.09 2.62
N ALA A 45 -1.23 -8.12 1.56
CA ALA A 45 -1.81 -6.92 0.98
C ALA A 45 -2.64 -6.14 2.01
N ALA A 46 -3.55 -6.82 2.72
CA ALA A 46 -4.36 -6.19 3.77
C ALA A 46 -3.50 -5.61 4.91
N ALA A 47 -2.42 -6.30 5.30
CA ALA A 47 -1.50 -5.79 6.32
C ALA A 47 -0.76 -4.53 5.86
N TRP A 48 -0.35 -4.46 4.59
CA TRP A 48 0.29 -3.28 4.01
C TRP A 48 -0.68 -2.09 3.90
N GLU A 49 -1.95 -2.33 3.55
CA GLU A 49 -2.99 -1.28 3.58
C GLU A 49 -3.21 -0.74 5.00
N GLY A 50 -3.29 -1.63 6.00
CA GLY A 50 -3.38 -1.22 7.40
C GLY A 50 -2.21 -0.34 7.83
N LEU A 51 -0.98 -0.74 7.48
CA LEU A 51 0.21 0.07 7.76
C LEU A 51 0.16 1.43 7.05
N ALA A 52 -0.31 1.49 5.81
CA ALA A 52 -0.45 2.74 5.08
C ALA A 52 -1.43 3.71 5.76
N ALA A 53 -2.55 3.19 6.28
CA ALA A 53 -3.51 3.97 7.05
C ALA A 53 -2.91 4.50 8.36
N ASP A 54 -2.21 3.65 9.11
CA ASP A 54 -1.56 4.04 10.38
C ASP A 54 -0.49 5.12 10.17
N LEU A 55 0.30 5.02 9.09
CA LEU A 55 1.33 6.02 8.75
C LEU A 55 0.71 7.37 8.37
N ARG A 56 -0.42 7.37 7.66
CA ARG A 56 -1.17 8.61 7.34
C ARG A 56 -1.77 9.26 8.58
N ALA A 57 -2.40 8.46 9.44
CA ALA A 57 -2.94 8.94 10.71
C ALA A 57 -1.82 9.50 11.61
N SER A 58 -0.66 8.85 11.61
CA SER A 58 0.52 9.35 12.31
C SER A 58 0.95 10.71 11.74
N ALA A 59 1.10 10.83 10.42
CA ALA A 59 1.48 12.07 9.75
C ALA A 59 0.53 13.23 10.10
N SER A 60 -0.79 13.00 10.03
CA SER A 60 -1.78 14.02 10.38
C SER A 60 -1.72 14.43 11.86
N SER A 61 -1.48 13.47 12.77
CA SER A 61 -1.30 13.77 14.19
C SER A 61 -0.07 14.65 14.46
N PHE A 62 1.05 14.38 13.77
CA PHE A 62 2.27 15.19 13.89
C PHE A 62 2.06 16.60 13.31
N ASP A 63 1.39 16.72 12.17
CA ASP A 63 1.06 18.02 11.57
C ASP A 63 0.18 18.86 12.51
N ALA A 64 -0.80 18.24 13.18
CA ALA A 64 -1.64 18.94 14.16
C ALA A 64 -0.80 19.50 15.34
N VAL A 65 0.16 18.71 15.85
CA VAL A 65 1.08 19.15 16.91
C VAL A 65 1.99 20.27 16.42
N ILE A 66 2.55 20.15 15.21
CA ILE A 66 3.42 21.16 14.60
C ILE A 66 2.67 22.49 14.40
N ALA A 67 1.44 22.42 13.88
CA ALA A 67 0.57 23.59 13.72
C ALA A 67 0.28 24.27 15.07
N GLY A 68 -0.03 23.47 16.10
CA GLY A 68 -0.22 23.97 17.47
C GLY A 68 1.02 24.64 18.05
N LEU A 69 2.23 24.13 17.77
CA LEU A 69 3.49 24.73 18.22
C LEU A 69 3.78 26.06 17.51
N ALA A 70 3.48 26.14 16.21
CA ALA A 70 3.74 27.31 15.38
C ALA A 70 2.74 28.45 15.61
N ALA A 71 1.48 28.14 15.92
CA ALA A 71 0.38 29.12 16.05
C ALA A 71 -0.18 29.25 17.48
N GLY A 72 0.33 28.48 18.44
CA GLY A 72 -0.18 28.43 19.81
C GLY A 72 0.27 29.59 20.71
N PRO A 73 -0.18 29.60 21.98
CA PRO A 73 0.11 30.68 22.94
C PRO A 73 1.60 30.88 23.26
N TRP A 74 2.42 29.86 22.97
CA TRP A 74 3.87 29.84 23.16
C TRP A 74 4.63 30.03 21.83
N SER A 75 3.98 30.60 20.81
CA SER A 75 4.59 30.84 19.49
C SER A 75 5.74 31.86 19.59
N GLY A 76 6.86 31.55 18.96
CA GLY A 76 8.03 32.44 18.85
C GLY A 76 9.07 31.86 17.89
N PRO A 77 10.21 32.54 17.66
CA PRO A 77 11.24 32.10 16.70
C PRO A 77 11.76 30.68 16.96
N ALA A 78 11.86 30.29 18.23
CA ALA A 78 12.27 28.93 18.63
C ALA A 78 11.21 27.87 18.25
N SER A 79 9.93 28.17 18.45
CA SER A 79 8.81 27.28 18.09
C SER A 79 8.71 27.08 16.58
N VAL A 80 8.91 28.15 15.80
CA VAL A 80 8.98 28.10 14.33
C VAL A 80 10.17 27.26 13.86
N ALA A 81 11.34 27.42 14.49
CA ALA A 81 12.52 26.61 14.17
C ALA A 81 12.29 25.12 14.45
N MET A 82 11.64 24.77 15.57
CA MET A 82 11.27 23.39 15.89
C MET A 82 10.25 22.82 14.88
N ALA A 83 9.22 23.59 14.52
CA ALA A 83 8.24 23.20 13.51
C ALA A 83 8.92 22.90 12.16
N GLY A 84 9.84 23.76 11.73
CA GLY A 84 10.61 23.53 10.50
C GLY A 84 11.50 22.28 10.57
N ALA A 85 12.08 21.98 11.73
CA ALA A 85 12.90 20.78 11.92
C ALA A 85 12.08 19.48 11.90
N ALA A 86 10.80 19.52 12.30
CA ALA A 86 9.91 18.36 12.34
C ALA A 86 9.25 18.06 10.98
N ALA A 87 9.10 19.04 10.09
CA ALA A 87 8.44 18.88 8.79
C ALA A 87 8.99 17.74 7.90
N PRO A 88 10.32 17.50 7.82
CA PRO A 88 10.84 16.37 7.02
C PRO A 88 10.36 15.00 7.50
N TYR A 89 10.07 14.85 8.79
CA TYR A 89 9.58 13.59 9.35
C TYR A 89 8.13 13.30 8.93
N VAL A 90 7.27 14.33 8.90
CA VAL A 90 5.90 14.21 8.35
C VAL A 90 5.94 13.84 6.87
N GLY A 91 6.85 14.46 6.12
CA GLY A 91 7.10 14.11 4.71
C GLY A 91 7.51 12.64 4.55
N TRP A 92 8.40 12.14 5.40
CA TRP A 92 8.80 10.73 5.40
C TRP A 92 7.63 9.79 5.73
N LEU A 93 6.80 10.10 6.74
CA LEU A 93 5.63 9.29 7.08
C LEU A 93 4.66 9.18 5.90
N SER A 94 4.39 10.30 5.23
CA SER A 94 3.51 10.33 4.05
C SER A 94 4.07 9.53 2.88
N ALA A 95 5.38 9.63 2.64
CA ALA A 95 6.05 8.85 1.59
C ALA A 95 6.06 7.35 1.89
N ALA A 96 6.30 6.98 3.16
CA ALA A 96 6.27 5.60 3.60
C ALA A 96 4.85 5.00 3.49
N ALA A 97 3.81 5.78 3.78
CA ALA A 97 2.43 5.36 3.56
C ALA A 97 2.17 5.02 2.09
N GLY A 98 2.61 5.87 1.15
CA GLY A 98 2.49 5.59 -0.28
C GLY A 98 3.26 4.34 -0.72
N GLN A 99 4.44 4.08 -0.15
CA GLN A 99 5.20 2.87 -0.43
C GLN A 99 4.51 1.60 0.09
N ALA A 100 3.82 1.69 1.23
CA ALA A 100 3.02 0.59 1.77
C ALA A 100 1.83 0.27 0.85
N GLU A 101 1.11 1.27 0.33
CA GLU A 101 0.04 1.06 -0.66
C GLU A 101 0.55 0.39 -1.94
N LEU A 102 1.69 0.83 -2.47
CA LEU A 102 2.31 0.19 -3.63
C LEU A 102 2.64 -1.28 -3.34
N SER A 103 3.12 -1.57 -2.13
CA SER A 103 3.41 -2.95 -1.70
C SER A 103 2.15 -3.80 -1.59
N ALA A 104 1.05 -3.23 -1.10
CA ALA A 104 -0.25 -3.90 -1.07
C ALA A 104 -0.76 -4.23 -2.49
N GLY A 105 -0.66 -3.26 -3.41
CA GLY A 105 -0.99 -3.46 -4.83
C GLY A 105 -0.15 -4.55 -5.48
N GLN A 106 1.16 -4.58 -5.22
CA GLN A 106 2.06 -5.63 -5.72
C GLN A 106 1.71 -7.02 -5.17
N ALA A 107 1.40 -7.13 -3.88
CA ALA A 107 0.98 -8.39 -3.27
C ALA A 107 -0.34 -8.90 -3.86
N THR A 108 -1.30 -8.01 -4.09
CA THR A 108 -2.58 -8.34 -4.76
C THR A 108 -2.34 -8.80 -6.20
N ALA A 109 -1.53 -8.07 -6.97
CA ALA A 109 -1.20 -8.45 -8.34
C ALA A 109 -0.53 -9.84 -8.41
N ALA A 110 0.41 -10.12 -7.51
CA ALA A 110 1.07 -11.43 -7.41
C ALA A 110 0.07 -12.55 -7.06
N ALA A 111 -0.86 -12.30 -6.14
CA ALA A 111 -1.92 -13.25 -5.77
C ALA A 111 -2.81 -13.61 -6.97
N THR A 112 -3.29 -12.59 -7.69
CA THR A 112 -4.14 -12.80 -8.88
C THR A 112 -3.41 -13.53 -10.01
N ALA A 113 -2.11 -13.27 -10.19
CA ALA A 113 -1.30 -13.98 -11.17
C ALA A 113 -1.17 -15.48 -10.82
N PHE A 114 -1.03 -15.82 -9.54
CA PHE A 114 -1.00 -17.21 -9.08
C PHE A 114 -2.34 -17.93 -9.35
N ASP A 115 -3.46 -17.28 -9.02
CA ASP A 115 -4.79 -17.87 -9.23
C ASP A 115 -5.11 -18.06 -10.73
N GLY A 116 -4.63 -17.16 -11.59
CA GLY A 116 -4.79 -17.26 -13.05
C GLY A 116 -4.11 -18.49 -13.67
N VAL A 117 -3.01 -18.96 -13.09
CA VAL A 117 -2.32 -20.20 -13.51
C VAL A 117 -3.08 -21.45 -13.06
N GLY A 118 -3.74 -21.41 -11.90
CA GLY A 118 -4.58 -22.50 -11.37
C GLY A 118 -5.99 -22.59 -11.98
N GLY A 119 -6.47 -21.54 -12.66
CA GLY A 119 -7.88 -21.36 -13.02
C GLY A 119 -8.36 -21.87 -14.39
N HIS A 120 -7.48 -22.30 -15.31
CA HIS A 120 -7.91 -22.75 -16.65
C HIS A 120 -8.35 -24.23 -16.72
N GLY A 121 -8.48 -24.92 -15.58
CA GLY A 121 -8.84 -26.34 -15.50
C GLY A 121 -10.14 -26.68 -14.76
N ALA A 122 -10.92 -25.70 -14.29
CA ALA A 122 -12.13 -25.95 -13.50
C ALA A 122 -13.31 -25.07 -13.94
N SER A 123 -13.67 -25.10 -15.22
CA SER A 123 -15.01 -24.72 -15.65
C SER A 123 -15.92 -25.95 -15.53
N GLY A 124 -16.40 -26.19 -14.30
CA GLY A 124 -17.46 -27.14 -13.96
C GLY A 124 -18.49 -26.39 -13.13
N GLY A 125 -19.74 -26.35 -13.62
CA GLY A 125 -20.78 -25.42 -13.19
C GLY A 125 -21.16 -25.45 -11.70
N GLY A 126 -21.65 -24.30 -11.25
CA GLY A 126 -22.24 -24.09 -9.94
C GLY A 126 -22.86 -22.69 -9.88
N ASP A 127 -24.17 -22.66 -9.91
CA ASP A 127 -25.04 -21.49 -9.96
C ASP A 127 -25.00 -20.68 -8.65
N GLY A 128 -25.24 -19.36 -8.74
CA GLY A 128 -25.91 -18.60 -7.68
C GLY A 128 -25.08 -17.74 -6.71
N GLU A 129 -25.26 -16.42 -6.88
CA GLU A 129 -25.60 -15.45 -5.81
C GLU A 129 -24.50 -14.85 -4.88
N SER A 130 -24.45 -13.50 -4.95
CA SER A 130 -24.12 -12.47 -3.95
C SER A 130 -22.81 -12.51 -3.16
N GLY A 131 -22.00 -11.47 -3.38
CA GLY A 131 -20.88 -11.10 -2.53
C GLY A 131 -20.30 -9.74 -2.90
N VAL A 132 -21.12 -8.69 -2.84
CA VAL A 132 -20.64 -7.30 -2.90
C VAL A 132 -19.83 -7.05 -1.62
N VAL A 133 -18.51 -7.10 -1.70
CA VAL A 133 -17.65 -6.58 -0.62
C VAL A 133 -17.62 -5.06 -0.74
N GLY A 134 -18.63 -4.46 -0.12
CA GLY A 134 -18.63 -3.06 0.27
C GLY A 134 -17.63 -2.84 1.40
N GLY A 135 -16.83 -1.79 1.25
CA GLY A 135 -15.84 -1.36 2.22
C GLY A 135 -15.29 0.02 1.90
N VAL A 136 -16.16 0.96 1.50
CA VAL A 136 -15.85 2.39 1.51
C VAL A 136 -16.94 3.05 2.35
N GLY A 137 -16.74 3.04 3.66
CA GLY A 137 -17.52 3.82 4.62
C GLY A 137 -16.74 5.08 4.95
N GLY A 138 -17.26 6.21 4.49
CA GLY A 138 -16.66 7.53 4.65
C GLY A 138 -17.62 8.60 4.12
N ASP A 139 -18.87 8.52 4.54
CA ASP A 139 -19.90 9.52 4.28
C ASP A 139 -19.65 10.76 5.15
N GLU A 140 -19.10 11.83 4.58
CA GLU A 140 -19.38 13.17 5.10
C GLU A 140 -19.87 14.07 3.98
N HIS A 141 -21.16 14.37 4.11
CA HIS A 141 -22.01 15.14 3.24
C HIS A 141 -21.66 16.64 3.37
N PHE A 142 -20.88 17.19 2.43
CA PHE A 142 -20.81 18.65 2.24
C PHE A 142 -21.81 19.08 1.16
N GLY A 143 -23.08 19.16 1.57
CA GLY A 143 -24.15 19.81 0.82
C GLY A 143 -24.29 21.25 1.29
N SER A 144 -23.71 22.19 0.57
CA SER A 144 -23.94 23.63 0.73
C SER A 144 -25.35 23.97 0.27
N GLU A 145 -26.28 24.22 1.20
CA GLU A 145 -27.52 24.95 0.91
C GLU A 145 -27.38 26.40 1.35
N HIS A 146 -27.59 27.29 0.39
CA HIS A 146 -27.55 28.74 0.51
C HIS A 146 -28.98 29.23 0.29
N ALA A 147 -29.69 29.63 1.35
CA ALA A 147 -30.85 30.54 1.27
C ALA A 147 -31.36 30.97 2.65
N GLY A 148 -31.16 32.25 2.99
CA GLY A 148 -32.16 33.15 3.57
C GLY A 148 -32.59 32.97 5.03
N ASP A 149 -32.18 33.90 5.90
CA ASP A 149 -33.17 34.69 6.64
C ASP A 149 -32.61 36.05 7.07
N CYS A 150 -33.41 37.09 6.89
CA CYS A 150 -33.12 38.47 7.22
C CYS A 150 -34.07 38.91 8.34
N GLY A 151 -33.55 39.11 9.56
CA GLY A 151 -34.09 40.08 10.51
C GLY A 151 -34.80 39.55 11.77
N HIS A 152 -34.33 39.98 12.94
CA HIS A 152 -34.99 40.98 13.79
C HIS A 152 -33.97 41.57 14.77
#